data_AF-Q8RQI8-F1
#
_entry.id   AF-Q8RQI8-F1
#
_cell.length_a   1.000
_cell.length_b   1.000
_cell.length_c   1.000
_cell.angle_alpha   90.00
_cell.angle_beta   90.00
_cell.angle_gamma   90.00
#
_symmetry.space_group_name_H-M   'P 1'
#
loop_
_entity.id
_entity.type
_entity.pdbx_description
1 polymer ?
#
loop_
_entity_poly.entity_id
_entity_poly.type
_entity_poly.pdbx_seq_one_letter_code
_entity_poly.pdbx_strand_id
1 'polypeptide(L)' 'MTCQNCNIRPATLHYTKVINEKKAEVHLCEQCAEQSGYTSFFQSSQSNFSFHDVFAGLLHRGITMFGERKNRVFK' A
#
# COMPACT_ATOMS: atom_id res chain seq x y z
N MET A 1 -5.20 1.69 23.88
CA MET A 1 -4.20 2.74 24.18
C MET A 1 -4.65 4.05 23.54
N THR A 2 -4.48 5.18 24.22
CA THR A 2 -4.94 6.51 23.76
C THR A 2 -3.90 7.13 22.83
N CYS A 3 -4.35 7.97 21.89
CA CYS A 3 -3.48 8.74 21.00
C CYS A 3 -2.50 9.59 21.79
N GLN A 4 -1.20 9.42 21.54
CA GLN A 4 -0.14 10.16 22.24
C GLN A 4 -0.15 11.66 21.94
N ASN A 5 -0.73 12.09 20.81
CA ASN A 5 -0.77 13.49 20.42
C ASN A 5 -1.95 14.25 21.05
N CYS A 6 -3.17 13.72 20.95
CA CYS A 6 -4.35 14.42 21.44
C CYS A 6 -4.86 13.93 22.79
N ASN A 7 -4.47 12.73 23.25
CA ASN A 7 -4.92 12.11 24.50
C ASN A 7 -6.46 12.00 24.69
N ILE A 8 -7.24 12.20 23.63
CA ILE A 8 -8.71 12.18 23.68
C ILE A 8 -9.26 10.91 23.01
N ARG A 9 -8.65 10.50 21.88
CA ARG A 9 -9.14 9.41 21.03
C ARG A 9 -8.29 8.16 21.23
N PRO A 10 -8.86 6.95 21.05
CA PRO A 10 -8.07 5.73 20.99
C PRO A 10 -7.09 5.82 19.81
N ALA A 11 -5.89 5.26 20.01
CA ALA A 11 -4.93 5.10 18.93
C ALA A 11 -5.45 4.02 17.97
N THR A 12 -5.49 4.34 16.69
CA THR A 12 -5.93 3.45 15.60
C THR A 12 -4.79 3.13 14.63
N LEU A 13 -3.68 3.86 14.76
CA LEU A 13 -2.50 3.74 13.91
C LEU A 13 -1.25 3.49 14.76
N HIS A 14 -0.43 2.55 14.28
CA HIS A 14 0.83 2.14 14.88
C HIS A 14 1.93 2.29 13.83
N TYR A 15 2.96 3.08 14.11
CA TYR A 15 4.12 3.13 13.23
C TYR A 15 5.42 3.26 14.01
N THR A 16 6.47 2.67 13.44
CA THR A 16 7.82 2.67 14.00
C THR A 16 8.68 3.62 13.18
N LYS A 17 9.28 4.62 13.82
CA LYS A 17 10.28 5.49 13.21
C LYS A 17 11.67 5.12 13.71
N VAL A 18 12.66 5.13 12.83
CA VAL A 18 14.06 4.95 13.22
C VAL A 18 14.69 6.34 13.31
N ILE A 19 15.09 6.76 14.51
CA ILE A 19 15.80 8.02 14.75
C ILE A 19 17.13 7.67 15.39
N ASN A 20 18.24 8.05 14.76
CA ASN A 20 19.60 7.80 15.27
C ASN A 20 19.79 6.32 15.69
N GLU A 21 19.46 5.40 14.77
CA GLU A 21 19.58 3.94 14.95
C GLU A 21 18.68 3.34 16.04
N LYS A 22 17.83 4.15 16.68
CA LYS A 22 16.86 3.70 17.68
C LYS A 22 15.46 3.65 17.08
N LYS A 23 14.78 2.52 17.28
CA LYS A 23 13.37 2.34 16.90
C LYS A 23 12.49 3.00 17.96
N ALA A 24 11.67 3.96 17.55
CA ALA A 24 10.67 4.59 18.40
C ALA A 24 9.27 4.26 17.85
N GLU A 25 8.44 3.67 18.69
CA GLU A 25 7.05 3.36 18.38
C GLU A 25 6.15 4.54 18.75
N VAL A 26 5.23 4.88 17.84
CA VAL A 26 4.29 5.98 18.02
C VAL A 26 2.87 5.48 17.80
N HIS A 27 1.97 5.89 18.70
CA HIS A 27 0.56 5.51 18.68
C HIS A 27 -0.32 6.75 18.49
N LEU A 28 -0.91 6.90 17.30
CA LEU A 28 -1.77 8.04 16.97
C LEU A 28 -3.19 7.59 16.62
N CYS A 29 -4.15 8.51 16.79
CA CYS A 29 -5.46 8.41 16.16
C CYS A 29 -5.39 8.90 14.70
N GLU A 30 -6.32 8.44 13.88
CA GLU A 30 -6.47 8.79 12.45
C GLU A 30 -6.25 10.28 12.16
N GLN A 31 -7.04 11.13 12.82
CA GLN A 31 -7.00 12.59 12.66
C GLN A 31 -5.62 13.21 12.96
N CYS A 32 -4.93 12.72 14.00
CA CYS A 32 -3.62 13.26 14.35
C CYS A 32 -2.53 12.76 13.39
N ALA A 33 -2.69 11.56 12.83
CA ALA A 33 -1.76 11.04 11.83
C ALA A 33 -1.87 11.81 10.50
N GLU A 34 -3.09 12.18 10.09
CA GLU A 34 -3.34 13.02 8.91
C GLU A 34 -2.72 14.42 9.07
N GLN A 35 -2.94 15.07 10.21
CA GLN A 35 -2.39 16.40 10.49
C GLN A 35 -0.86 16.42 10.58
N SER A 36 -0.28 15.32 11.05
CA SER A 36 1.18 15.23 11.22
C SER A 36 1.92 14.97 9.90
N GLY A 37 1.21 14.81 8.77
CA GLY A 37 1.82 14.52 7.47
C GLY A 37 2.51 13.15 7.40
N TYR A 38 2.30 12.29 8.39
CA TYR A 38 2.78 10.90 8.32
C TYR A 38 2.01 10.12 7.26
N THR A 39 0.74 10.48 7.02
CA THR A 39 -0.02 9.94 5.88
C THR A 39 0.66 10.24 4.54
N SER A 40 1.36 11.37 4.38
CA SER A 40 2.12 11.70 3.17
C SER A 40 3.33 10.78 2.97
N PHE A 41 4.02 10.42 4.06
CA PHE A 41 5.14 9.45 4.03
C PHE A 41 4.64 8.02 3.77
N PHE A 42 3.47 7.66 4.30
CA PHE A 42 2.79 6.41 3.96
C PHE A 42 2.04 6.45 2.62
N GLN A 43 1.79 7.61 2.02
CA GLN A 43 1.20 7.76 0.68
C GLN A 43 2.28 7.74 -0.40
N SER A 44 3.53 8.07 -0.07
CA SER A 44 4.67 7.83 -0.96
C SER A 44 5.21 6.39 -0.86
N SER A 45 5.02 5.71 0.28
CA SER A 45 5.26 4.26 0.44
C SER A 45 4.04 3.37 0.20
N GLN A 46 2.83 3.93 0.11
CA GLN A 46 1.76 3.31 -0.66
C GLN A 46 2.09 3.61 -2.10
N SER A 47 2.92 2.74 -2.66
CA SER A 47 2.92 2.47 -4.07
C SER A 47 1.46 2.52 -4.53
N ASN A 48 1.10 3.60 -5.24
CA ASN A 48 -0.22 3.78 -5.83
C ASN A 48 -0.31 2.80 -6.99
N PHE A 49 -0.29 1.50 -6.67
CA PHE A 49 -0.54 0.44 -7.61
C PHE A 49 -2.02 0.58 -7.95
N SER A 50 -2.32 1.22 -9.08
CA SER A 50 -3.65 1.12 -9.63
C SER A 50 -3.93 -0.36 -9.86
N PHE A 51 -5.16 -0.81 -9.58
CA PHE A 51 -5.58 -2.16 -9.94
C PHE A 51 -5.27 -2.45 -11.42
N HIS A 52 -5.38 -1.43 -12.27
CA HIS A 52 -5.01 -1.49 -13.68
C HIS A 52 -3.53 -1.81 -13.91
N ASP A 53 -2.60 -1.24 -13.12
CA ASP A 53 -1.15 -1.46 -13.28
C ASP A 53 -0.76 -2.88 -12.87
N VAL A 54 -1.36 -3.38 -11.80
CA VAL A 54 -1.18 -4.77 -11.34
C VAL A 54 -1.75 -5.74 -12.37
N PHE A 55 -2.96 -5.48 -12.86
CA PHE A 55 -3.64 -6.32 -13.86
C PHE A 55 -2.91 -6.32 -15.20
N ALA A 56 -2.42 -5.17 -15.67
CA ALA A 56 -1.64 -5.05 -16.91
C ALA A 56 -0.33 -5.85 -16.83
N GLY A 57 0.38 -5.81 -15.70
CA GLY A 57 1.59 -6.63 -15.48
C GLY A 57 1.29 -8.13 -15.49
N LEU A 58 0.14 -8.55 -14.96
CA LEU A 58 -0.32 -9.94 -14.94
C LEU A 58 -0.73 -10.45 -16.33
N LEU A 59 -1.48 -9.65 -17.10
CA LEU A 59 -1.83 -9.97 -18.49
C LEU A 59 -0.61 -9.99 -19.41
N HIS A 60 0.34 -9.08 -19.21
CA HIS A 60 1.58 -9.02 -19.99
C HIS A 60 2.46 -10.26 -19.76
N ARG A 61 2.44 -10.85 -18.56
CA ARG A 61 3.10 -12.13 -18.25
C ARG A 61 2.33 -13.37 -18.69
N GLY A 62 1.19 -13.20 -19.37
CA GLY A 62 0.50 -14.26 -20.07
C GLY A 62 -0.06 -15.33 -19.14
N ILE A 63 -1.34 -15.21 -18.79
CA ILE A 63 -2.16 -16.38 -18.46
C ILE A 63 -2.25 -17.22 -19.74
N THR A 64 -1.24 -18.06 -19.98
CA THR A 64 -1.23 -19.03 -21.06
C THR A 64 -2.06 -20.24 -20.63
N MET A 65 -3.36 -20.03 -20.46
CA MET A 65 -4.31 -21.11 -20.19
C MET A 65 -5.66 -20.84 -20.87
N PHE A 66 -5.68 -20.69 -22.20
CA PHE A 66 -6.84 -21.04 -23.02
C PHE A 66 -6.35 -21.47 -24.41
N GLY A 67 -6.55 -22.75 -24.73
CA GLY A 67 -6.28 -23.29 -26.05
C GLY A 67 -7.41 -22.94 -27.02
N GLU A 68 -7.05 -22.45 -28.20
CA GLU A 68 -7.87 -22.54 -29.40
C GLU A 68 -7.02 -22.98 -30.60
N ARG A 69 -7.60 -23.91 -31.36
CA ARG A 69 -6.96 -24.72 -32.39
C ARG A 69 -6.51 -23.87 -33.57
N LYS A 70 -5.24 -24.00 -33.98
CA LYS A 70 -4.79 -23.52 -35.30
C LYS A 70 -5.36 -24.43 -36.38
N ASN A 71 -6.41 -23.99 -37.07
CA ASN A 71 -6.76 -24.57 -38.37
C ASN A 71 -6.01 -23.77 -39.45
N ARG A 72 -4.83 -24.25 -39.86
CA ARG A 72 -4.19 -23.81 -41.10
C ARG A 72 -4.90 -24.53 -42.26
N VAL A 73 -5.58 -23.78 -43.11
CA VAL A 73 -5.88 -24.25 -44.47
C VAL A 73 -5.12 -23.35 -45.44
N PHE A 74 -4.26 -24.01 -46.22
CA PHE A 74 -3.45 -23.46 -47.30
C PHE A 74 -4.33 -22.76 -48.35
N LYS A 75 -3.98 -21.53 -48.72
CA LYS A 75 -3.90 -21.12 -50.13
C LYS A 75 -2.98 -19.92 -50.30
#